data_AF-A0A662VVP0-F1
#
_entry.id   AF-A0A662VVP0-F1
#
_cell.length_a   1.000
_cell.length_b   1.000
_cell.length_c   1.000
_cell.angle_alpha   90.00
_cell.angle_beta   90.00
_cell.angle_gamma   90.00
#
_symmetry.space_group_name_H-M   'P 1'
#
loop_
_entity.id
_entity.type
_entity.pdbx_description
1 polymer ?
#
loop_
_entity_poly.entity_id
_entity_poly.type
_entity_poly.pdbx_seq_one_letter_code
_entity_poly.pdbx_strand_id
1 'polypeptide(L)'
;MGNLTLNIQEVYSAQELVEKIIRGLFEIDVPDENYYIFSDDDQFYLVIFIPELEEEKKEIIESIGFESLEENLWIFKKPEISLNELKECLLPKLIELQKYYWKQLNEKFNRINERFHRICGVPLFPVTYQKFELPLKWNERLTLREEEFIVFIQDMSILFREGFREFFGQECGRRVLEHLSRYGFINTLGSLRNYYGSTHDRSTWDPRYIDRARDHLARLSGSEYPSEWYHFIKAQLSILSEGSEFLEVLEEEGLDELCRFIRNLGET
;
A
#
# COMPACT_ATOMS: atom_id res chain seq x y z
N MET A 1 -18.34 36.43 24.09
CA MET A 1 -18.21 36.11 22.64
C MET A 1 -16.92 35.30 22.45
N GLY A 2 -16.90 34.10 23.02
CA GLY A 2 -15.79 33.17 22.87
C GLY A 2 -16.05 32.24 21.68
N ASN A 3 -15.08 32.19 20.77
CA ASN A 3 -14.57 30.96 20.17
C ASN A 3 -15.49 30.04 19.35
N LEU A 4 -16.34 30.61 18.49
CA LEU A 4 -16.91 29.85 17.37
C LEU A 4 -15.82 29.27 16.43
N THR A 5 -14.69 29.95 16.28
CA THR A 5 -13.58 29.52 15.41
C THR A 5 -12.75 28.37 15.98
N LEU A 6 -12.55 28.30 17.31
CA LEU A 6 -11.80 27.21 17.95
C LEU A 6 -12.60 25.90 17.90
N ASN A 7 -13.90 25.95 18.19
CA ASN A 7 -14.79 24.79 18.02
C ASN A 7 -14.82 24.27 16.57
N ILE A 8 -14.71 25.13 15.54
CA ILE A 8 -14.69 24.69 14.14
C ILE A 8 -13.37 24.00 13.79
N GLN A 9 -12.24 24.51 14.27
CA GLN A 9 -10.93 23.92 14.02
C GLN A 9 -10.78 22.55 14.68
N GLU A 10 -11.26 22.40 15.92
CA GLU A 10 -11.25 21.14 16.67
C GLU A 10 -12.12 20.06 16.01
N VAL A 11 -13.35 20.41 15.60
CA VAL A 11 -14.24 19.49 14.87
C VAL A 11 -13.60 19.03 13.56
N TYR A 12 -12.92 19.94 12.84
CA TYR A 12 -12.24 19.62 11.61
C TYR A 12 -11.06 18.65 11.83
N SER A 13 -10.20 18.91 12.81
CA SER A 13 -9.05 18.02 13.11
C SER A 13 -9.48 16.63 13.60
N ALA A 14 -10.62 16.53 14.27
CA ALA A 14 -11.21 15.26 14.68
C ALA A 14 -11.75 14.44 13.52
N GLN A 15 -12.49 15.10 12.63
CA GLN A 15 -12.94 14.49 11.38
C GLN A 15 -11.75 14.05 10.54
N GLU A 16 -10.67 14.83 10.49
CA GLU A 16 -9.43 14.41 9.83
C GLU A 16 -8.82 13.15 10.44
N LEU A 17 -8.78 13.01 11.77
CA LEU A 17 -8.32 11.78 12.42
C LEU A 17 -9.19 10.57 12.04
N VAL A 18 -10.52 10.71 12.08
CA VAL A 18 -11.44 9.63 11.72
C VAL A 18 -11.34 9.28 10.23
N GLU A 19 -11.50 10.26 9.34
CA GLU A 19 -11.53 10.01 7.90
C GLU A 19 -10.18 9.58 7.34
N LYS A 20 -9.10 10.27 7.71
CA LYS A 20 -7.81 10.09 7.03
C LYS A 20 -7.00 8.97 7.64
N ILE A 21 -7.06 8.81 8.97
CA ILE A 21 -6.23 7.84 9.68
C ILE A 21 -7.04 6.57 9.99
N ILE A 22 -8.16 6.67 10.68
CA ILE A 22 -8.92 5.48 11.13
C ILE A 22 -9.57 4.78 9.93
N ARG A 23 -10.42 5.48 9.16
CA ARG A 23 -11.07 4.94 7.96
C ARG A 23 -10.07 4.83 6.81
N GLY A 24 -9.29 5.89 6.58
CA GLY A 24 -8.36 5.99 5.46
C GLY A 24 -7.18 5.02 5.58
N LEU A 25 -6.25 5.28 6.50
CA LEU A 25 -5.01 4.51 6.61
C LEU A 25 -5.21 3.09 7.15
N PHE A 26 -6.08 2.92 8.16
CA PHE A 26 -6.25 1.64 8.85
C PHE A 26 -7.47 0.83 8.41
N GLU A 27 -8.31 1.38 7.54
CA GLU A 27 -9.50 0.70 7.00
C GLU A 27 -10.38 0.13 8.12
N ILE A 28 -10.56 0.95 9.16
CA ILE A 28 -11.45 0.68 10.28
C ILE A 28 -12.76 1.39 9.96
N ASP A 29 -13.80 0.60 9.71
CA ASP A 29 -15.13 1.14 9.42
C ASP A 29 -15.76 1.67 10.71
N VAL A 30 -16.02 2.98 10.72
CA VAL A 30 -16.68 3.67 11.83
C VAL A 30 -17.76 4.51 11.18
N PRO A 31 -19.05 4.12 11.18
CA PRO A 31 -20.12 4.92 10.59
C PRO A 31 -20.19 6.35 11.15
N ASP A 32 -20.74 7.30 10.38
CA ASP A 32 -20.85 8.72 10.80
C ASP A 32 -21.68 8.88 12.08
N GLU A 33 -22.68 8.03 12.26
CA GLU A 33 -23.54 7.96 13.45
C GLU A 33 -22.84 7.34 14.69
N ASN A 34 -21.67 6.74 14.49
CA ASN A 34 -20.93 5.99 15.52
C ASN A 34 -19.72 6.75 16.06
N TYR A 35 -19.56 8.02 15.72
CA TYR A 35 -18.59 8.87 16.41
C TYR A 35 -19.18 10.20 16.84
N TYR A 36 -18.66 10.68 17.96
CA TYR A 36 -19.11 11.92 18.58
C TYR A 36 -17.92 12.76 18.98
N ILE A 37 -18.04 14.06 18.70
CA ILE A 37 -17.03 15.06 18.99
C ILE A 37 -17.60 16.01 20.05
N PHE A 38 -16.87 16.18 21.15
CA PHE A 38 -17.23 17.12 22.20
C PHE A 38 -15.98 17.90 22.63
N SER A 39 -16.17 19.16 23.03
CA SER A 39 -15.14 19.99 23.64
C SER A 39 -15.59 20.50 25.00
N ASP A 40 -14.68 20.52 25.97
CA ASP A 40 -14.89 21.10 27.30
C ASP A 40 -13.66 21.93 27.69
N ASP A 41 -13.86 23.25 27.76
CA ASP A 41 -12.91 24.35 28.06
C ASP A 41 -11.51 24.27 27.39
N ASP A 42 -10.71 23.23 27.71
CA ASP A 42 -9.32 23.01 27.26
C ASP A 42 -9.07 21.60 26.67
N GLN A 43 -10.13 20.78 26.54
CA GLN A 43 -10.03 19.36 26.21
C GLN A 43 -10.99 19.01 25.09
N PHE A 44 -10.46 18.37 24.07
CA PHE A 44 -11.21 17.76 23.00
C PHE A 44 -11.40 16.26 23.28
N TYR A 45 -12.61 15.77 22.99
CA TYR A 45 -13.01 14.38 23.13
C TYR A 45 -13.56 13.85 21.81
N LEU A 46 -12.95 12.79 21.29
CA LEU A 46 -13.51 11.96 20.22
C LEU A 46 -13.91 10.62 20.81
N VAL A 47 -15.20 10.33 20.79
CA VAL A 47 -15.73 9.03 21.18
C VAL A 47 -16.11 8.28 19.91
N ILE A 48 -15.56 7.09 19.72
CA ILE A 48 -15.89 6.22 18.60
C ILE A 48 -16.45 4.89 19.12
N PHE A 49 -17.50 4.42 18.46
CA PHE A 49 -18.10 3.13 18.68
C PHE A 49 -17.72 2.20 17.53
N ILE A 50 -16.97 1.14 17.84
CA ILE A 50 -16.50 0.17 16.85
C ILE A 50 -16.88 -1.23 17.33
N PRO A 51 -17.95 -1.82 16.78
CA PRO A 51 -18.33 -3.18 17.14
C PRO A 51 -17.28 -4.16 16.58
N GLU A 52 -16.90 -5.14 17.42
CA GLU A 52 -16.08 -6.29 17.00
C GLU A 52 -14.75 -5.93 16.31
N LEU A 53 -13.97 -5.06 16.94
CA LEU A 53 -12.63 -4.72 16.44
C LEU A 53 -11.66 -5.90 16.63
N GLU A 54 -10.99 -6.31 15.55
CA GLU A 54 -9.93 -7.33 15.61
C GLU A 54 -8.79 -6.89 16.53
N GLU A 55 -8.12 -7.84 17.20
CA GLU A 55 -7.11 -7.53 18.22
C GLU A 55 -5.95 -6.67 17.69
N GLU A 56 -5.49 -6.91 16.47
CA GLU A 56 -4.47 -6.09 15.81
C GLU A 56 -4.94 -4.63 15.62
N LYS A 57 -6.20 -4.44 15.25
CA LYS A 57 -6.79 -3.10 15.08
C LYS A 57 -7.03 -2.41 16.42
N LYS A 58 -7.34 -3.14 17.50
CA LYS A 58 -7.40 -2.57 18.86
C LYS A 58 -6.06 -2.00 19.27
N GLU A 59 -4.99 -2.76 19.11
CA GLU A 59 -3.63 -2.29 19.45
C GLU A 59 -3.27 -1.02 18.66
N ILE A 60 -3.72 -0.90 17.40
CA ILE A 60 -3.54 0.31 16.59
C ILE A 60 -4.31 1.50 17.18
N ILE A 61 -5.60 1.33 17.48
CA ILE A 61 -6.43 2.38 18.08
C ILE A 61 -5.85 2.87 19.40
N GLU A 62 -5.40 1.97 20.28
CA GLU A 62 -4.73 2.31 21.54
C GLU A 62 -3.44 3.11 21.31
N SER A 63 -2.66 2.75 20.30
CA SER A 63 -1.39 3.44 20.00
C SER A 63 -1.55 4.85 19.44
N ILE A 64 -2.70 5.14 18.83
CA ILE A 64 -3.09 6.49 18.42
C ILE A 64 -3.36 7.36 19.66
N GLY A 65 -3.69 6.73 20.80
CA GLY A 65 -3.99 7.39 22.07
C GLY A 65 -5.45 7.29 22.47
N PHE A 66 -6.22 6.36 21.88
CA PHE A 66 -7.55 6.05 22.38
C PHE A 66 -7.48 5.15 23.61
N GLU A 67 -8.36 5.39 24.56
CA GLU A 67 -8.59 4.54 25.72
C GLU A 67 -9.88 3.75 25.50
N SER A 68 -9.86 2.44 25.75
CA SER A 68 -11.08 1.63 25.78
C SER A 68 -11.85 1.91 27.08
N LEU A 69 -13.11 2.32 26.96
CA LEU A 69 -14.04 2.43 28.08
C LEU A 69 -14.83 1.13 28.27
N GLU A 70 -15.22 0.52 27.15
CA GLU A 70 -15.87 -0.80 27.05
C GLU A 70 -15.33 -1.52 25.79
N GLU A 71 -15.68 -2.80 25.59
CA GLU A 71 -15.14 -3.64 24.50
C GLU A 71 -15.26 -3.03 23.09
N ASN A 72 -16.22 -2.13 22.88
CA ASN A 72 -16.55 -1.49 21.61
C ASN A 72 -16.54 0.04 21.68
N LEU A 73 -16.25 0.64 22.83
CA LEU A 73 -16.31 2.08 23.04
C LEU A 73 -14.92 2.65 23.35
N TRP A 74 -14.47 3.59 22.53
CA TRP A 74 -13.14 4.15 22.59
C TRP A 74 -13.19 5.67 22.70
N ILE A 75 -12.34 6.24 23.55
CA ILE A 75 -12.25 7.69 23.77
C ILE A 75 -10.84 8.20 23.52
N PHE A 76 -10.71 9.22 22.69
CA PHE A 76 -9.47 9.96 22.50
C PHE A 76 -9.62 11.34 23.13
N LYS A 77 -8.67 11.69 24.00
CA LYS A 77 -8.71 12.90 24.83
C LYS A 77 -7.39 13.67 24.70
N LYS A 78 -7.41 14.84 24.07
CA LYS A 78 -6.26 15.76 23.97
C LYS A 78 -6.72 17.22 23.85
N PRO A 79 -5.85 18.21 24.15
CA PRO A 79 -6.16 19.63 23.90
C PRO A 79 -6.25 19.98 22.41
N GLU A 80 -5.43 19.35 21.57
CA GLU A 80 -5.41 19.54 20.12
C GLU A 80 -4.98 18.24 19.43
N ILE A 81 -5.43 18.04 18.19
CA ILE A 81 -4.97 16.95 17.31
C ILE A 81 -3.93 17.51 16.34
N SER A 82 -2.71 16.98 16.42
CA SER A 82 -1.66 17.21 15.44
C SER A 82 -1.40 15.95 14.63
N LEU A 83 -1.68 15.98 13.32
CA LEU A 83 -1.38 14.87 12.41
C LEU A 83 0.12 14.52 12.37
N ASN A 84 0.99 15.49 12.63
CA ASN A 84 2.44 15.25 12.72
C ASN A 84 2.82 14.51 14.01
N GLU A 85 2.20 14.83 15.14
CA GLU A 85 2.43 14.07 16.38
C GLU A 85 1.89 12.64 16.24
N LEU A 86 0.70 12.48 15.64
CA LEU A 86 0.11 11.19 15.34
C LEU A 86 1.02 10.36 14.44
N LYS A 87 1.60 10.98 13.41
CA LYS A 87 2.59 10.33 12.54
C LYS A 87 3.73 9.73 13.37
N GLU A 88 4.37 10.50 14.25
CA GLU A 88 5.50 10.02 15.05
C GLU A 88 5.09 8.85 15.98
N CYS A 89 3.87 8.85 16.51
CA CYS A 89 3.33 7.74 17.29
C CYS A 89 3.05 6.49 16.45
N LEU A 90 2.56 6.66 15.22
CA LEU A 90 2.14 5.57 14.34
C LEU A 90 3.29 4.94 13.56
N LEU A 91 4.34 5.70 13.26
CA LEU A 91 5.46 5.26 12.44
C LEU A 91 6.06 3.92 12.88
N PRO A 92 6.35 3.68 14.18
CA PRO A 92 6.88 2.39 14.63
C PRO A 92 5.97 1.22 14.28
N LYS A 93 4.65 1.36 14.44
CA LYS A 93 3.69 0.30 14.13
C LYS A 93 3.55 0.05 12.63
N LEU A 94 3.51 1.13 11.86
CA LEU A 94 3.46 1.05 10.39
C LEU A 94 4.74 0.41 9.82
N ILE A 95 5.89 0.64 10.45
CA ILE A 95 7.16 -0.03 10.11
C ILE A 95 7.08 -1.53 10.40
N GLU A 96 6.53 -1.95 11.55
CA GLU A 96 6.36 -3.37 11.86
C GLU A 96 5.40 -4.07 10.88
N LEU A 97 4.29 -3.42 10.53
CA LEU A 97 3.37 -3.94 9.51
C LEU A 97 4.05 -4.04 8.13
N GLN A 98 4.86 -3.04 7.76
CA GLN A 98 5.63 -3.08 6.53
C GLN A 98 6.64 -4.24 6.50
N LYS A 99 7.37 -4.47 7.61
CA LYS A 99 8.29 -5.61 7.76
C LYS A 99 7.56 -6.93 7.57
N TYR A 100 6.37 -7.05 8.15
CA TYR A 100 5.54 -8.24 8.02
C TYR A 100 5.19 -8.52 6.55
N TYR A 101 4.74 -7.52 5.79
CA TYR A 101 4.48 -7.70 4.36
C TYR A 101 5.75 -8.03 3.56
N TRP A 102 6.87 -7.40 3.87
CA TRP A 102 8.15 -7.74 3.24
C TRP A 102 8.57 -9.19 3.49
N LYS A 103 8.40 -9.66 4.73
CA LYS A 103 8.67 -11.05 5.08
C LYS A 103 7.80 -12.02 4.27
N GLN A 104 6.49 -11.77 4.20
CA GLN A 104 5.57 -12.58 3.40
C GLN A 104 5.94 -12.62 1.92
N LEU A 105 6.24 -11.45 1.34
CA LEU A 105 6.68 -11.33 -0.05
C LEU A 105 7.92 -12.16 -0.32
N ASN A 106 8.96 -12.03 0.52
CA ASN A 106 10.22 -12.75 0.36
C ASN A 106 10.03 -14.27 0.45
N GLU A 107 9.21 -14.74 1.40
CA GLU A 107 8.88 -16.15 1.52
C GLU A 107 8.18 -16.69 0.27
N LYS A 108 7.19 -15.95 -0.27
CA LYS A 108 6.47 -16.31 -1.50
C LYS A 108 7.38 -16.29 -2.73
N PHE A 109 8.23 -15.29 -2.87
CA PHE A 109 9.24 -15.23 -3.95
C PHE A 109 10.14 -16.47 -3.94
N ASN A 110 10.63 -16.87 -2.77
CA ASN A 110 11.49 -18.04 -2.63
C ASN A 110 10.75 -19.32 -3.04
N ARG A 111 9.51 -19.54 -2.55
CA ARG A 111 8.72 -20.72 -2.90
C ARG A 111 8.44 -20.81 -4.40
N ILE A 112 8.02 -19.71 -5.02
CA ILE A 112 7.77 -19.65 -6.46
C ILE A 112 9.04 -19.94 -7.25
N ASN A 113 10.17 -19.33 -6.86
CA ASN A 113 11.45 -19.57 -7.52
C ASN A 113 11.89 -21.03 -7.42
N GLU A 114 11.77 -21.64 -6.24
CA GLU A 114 12.09 -23.07 -6.06
C GLU A 114 11.19 -23.97 -6.91
N ARG A 115 9.87 -23.73 -6.88
CA ARG A 115 8.92 -24.55 -7.66
C ARG A 115 9.14 -24.38 -9.16
N PHE A 116 9.28 -23.15 -9.63
CA PHE A 116 9.49 -22.87 -11.05
C PHE A 116 10.84 -23.43 -11.53
N HIS A 117 11.90 -23.35 -10.71
CA HIS A 117 13.19 -23.98 -11.00
C HIS A 117 13.09 -25.50 -11.16
N ARG A 118 12.31 -26.19 -10.33
CA ARG A 118 12.07 -27.65 -10.49
C ARG A 118 11.37 -28.00 -11.81
N ILE A 119 10.53 -27.11 -12.34
CA ILE A 119 9.72 -27.36 -13.55
C ILE A 119 10.44 -26.93 -14.84
N CYS A 120 11.16 -25.80 -14.78
CA CYS A 120 11.74 -25.12 -15.94
C CYS A 120 13.27 -25.08 -15.93
N GLY A 121 13.92 -25.57 -14.85
CA GLY A 121 15.38 -25.57 -14.69
C GLY A 121 15.97 -24.21 -14.30
N VAL A 122 15.13 -23.18 -14.11
CA VAL A 122 15.54 -21.78 -13.90
C VAL A 122 14.54 -21.07 -12.97
N PRO A 123 14.93 -20.07 -12.16
CA PRO A 123 13.98 -19.34 -11.31
C PRO A 123 13.09 -18.39 -12.13
N LEU A 124 11.86 -18.16 -11.68
CA LEU A 124 10.93 -17.24 -12.36
C LEU A 124 11.34 -15.78 -12.17
N PHE A 125 11.75 -15.45 -10.94
CA PHE A 125 12.28 -14.16 -10.54
C PHE A 125 13.77 -14.33 -10.21
N PRO A 126 14.67 -14.32 -11.22
CA PRO A 126 16.09 -14.47 -10.97
C PRO A 126 16.57 -13.38 -10.01
N VAL A 127 17.38 -13.79 -9.04
CA VAL A 127 18.01 -12.88 -8.08
C VAL A 127 19.13 -12.13 -8.80
N THR A 128 18.86 -10.88 -9.15
CA THR A 128 19.92 -9.94 -9.55
C THR A 128 20.41 -9.18 -8.32
N TYR A 129 21.60 -8.60 -8.41
CA TYR A 129 22.15 -7.75 -7.35
C TYR A 129 21.14 -6.67 -6.92
N GLN A 130 20.51 -6.00 -7.91
CA GLN A 130 19.47 -4.99 -7.67
C GLN A 130 18.29 -5.57 -6.87
N LYS A 131 17.81 -6.77 -7.20
CA LYS A 131 16.68 -7.39 -6.48
C LYS A 131 17.02 -7.83 -5.06
N PHE A 132 18.29 -8.09 -4.76
CA PHE A 132 18.73 -8.30 -3.38
C PHE A 132 18.78 -6.99 -2.59
N GLU A 133 19.19 -5.89 -3.24
CA GLU A 133 19.25 -4.57 -2.60
C GLU A 133 17.86 -3.97 -2.31
N LEU A 134 16.84 -4.26 -3.13
CA LEU A 134 15.53 -3.60 -2.99
C LEU A 134 14.85 -3.88 -1.63
N PRO A 135 14.73 -5.14 -1.16
CA PRO A 135 14.24 -5.39 0.19
C PRO A 135 15.09 -4.69 1.25
N LEU A 136 16.42 -4.66 1.11
CA LEU A 136 17.30 -3.99 2.07
C LEU A 136 17.11 -2.46 2.08
N LYS A 137 16.85 -1.87 0.93
CA LYS A 137 16.61 -0.42 0.75
C LYS A 137 15.27 0.01 1.38
N TRP A 138 14.26 -0.84 1.28
CA TRP A 138 12.87 -0.50 1.62
C TRP A 138 12.39 -1.08 2.94
N ASN A 139 13.04 -2.11 3.46
CA ASN A 139 12.74 -2.64 4.79
C ASN A 139 12.94 -1.54 5.83
N GLU A 140 11.95 -1.35 6.70
CA GLU A 140 11.88 -0.27 7.69
C GLU A 140 11.80 1.15 7.13
N ARG A 141 11.64 1.30 5.80
CA ARG A 141 11.60 2.59 5.13
C ARG A 141 10.22 2.85 4.52
N LEU A 142 9.43 3.66 5.21
CA LEU A 142 8.16 4.16 4.71
C LEU A 142 8.36 5.39 3.81
N THR A 143 7.58 5.49 2.73
CA THR A 143 7.54 6.65 1.83
C THR A 143 6.63 7.70 2.43
N LEU A 144 7.17 8.87 2.75
CA LEU A 144 6.45 9.95 3.42
C LEU A 144 6.11 11.10 2.47
N ARG A 145 6.68 11.08 1.27
CA ARG A 145 6.55 12.14 0.25
C ARG A 145 6.48 11.53 -1.14
N GLU A 146 6.00 12.31 -2.09
CA GLU A 146 5.81 11.86 -3.48
C GLU A 146 7.11 11.39 -4.12
N GLU A 147 8.23 12.08 -3.91
CA GLU A 147 9.50 11.73 -4.55
C GLU A 147 10.01 10.36 -4.09
N GLU A 148 9.82 10.03 -2.81
CA GLU A 148 10.16 8.72 -2.26
C GLU A 148 9.23 7.64 -2.83
N PHE A 149 7.94 7.94 -2.91
CA PHE A 149 6.94 7.03 -3.46
C PHE A 149 7.19 6.73 -4.94
N ILE A 150 7.58 7.73 -5.74
CA ILE A 150 7.97 7.54 -7.14
C ILE A 150 9.10 6.53 -7.27
N VAL A 151 10.15 6.68 -6.45
CA VAL A 151 11.29 5.75 -6.45
C VAL A 151 10.84 4.36 -6.00
N PHE A 152 9.95 4.26 -5.01
CA PHE A 152 9.38 2.98 -4.58
C PHE A 152 8.61 2.29 -5.71
N ILE A 153 7.76 3.00 -6.46
CA ILE A 153 7.03 2.44 -7.62
C ILE A 153 7.98 1.92 -8.71
N GLN A 154 9.06 2.65 -8.98
CA GLN A 154 10.07 2.24 -9.95
C GLN A 154 10.76 0.94 -9.49
N ASP A 155 11.16 0.88 -8.22
CA ASP A 155 11.80 -0.29 -7.63
C ASP A 155 10.85 -1.50 -7.60
N MET A 156 9.59 -1.32 -7.23
CA MET A 156 8.59 -2.40 -7.25
C MET A 156 8.35 -2.89 -8.68
N SER A 157 8.37 -2.00 -9.66
CA SER A 157 8.30 -2.40 -11.08
C SER A 157 9.51 -3.21 -11.51
N ILE A 158 10.72 -2.88 -11.05
CA ILE A 158 11.92 -3.68 -11.32
C ILE A 158 11.76 -5.07 -10.71
N LEU A 159 11.35 -5.14 -9.43
CA LEU A 159 11.20 -6.38 -8.68
C LEU A 159 10.20 -7.34 -9.36
N PHE A 160 9.00 -6.85 -9.68
CA PHE A 160 7.88 -7.67 -10.16
C PHE A 160 7.77 -7.79 -11.68
N ARG A 161 8.25 -6.81 -12.46
CA ARG A 161 7.99 -6.77 -13.92
C ARG A 161 9.23 -6.93 -14.78
N GLU A 162 10.37 -6.35 -14.38
CA GLU A 162 11.55 -6.31 -15.27
C GLU A 162 12.38 -7.58 -15.24
N GLY A 163 12.31 -8.35 -14.17
CA GLY A 163 13.07 -9.60 -14.02
C GLY A 163 12.86 -10.66 -15.09
N PHE A 164 11.76 -10.60 -15.84
CA PHE A 164 11.47 -11.56 -16.91
C PHE A 164 12.30 -11.32 -18.18
N ARG A 165 12.67 -10.07 -18.47
CA ARG A 165 13.32 -9.70 -19.74
C ARG A 165 14.76 -10.15 -19.82
N GLU A 166 15.47 -10.10 -18.70
CA GLU A 166 16.89 -10.47 -18.65
C GLU A 166 17.10 -11.97 -18.86
N PHE A 167 16.14 -12.79 -18.42
CA PHE A 167 16.31 -14.23 -18.36
C PHE A 167 15.69 -14.95 -19.56
N PHE A 168 14.52 -14.51 -20.03
CA PHE A 168 13.87 -15.09 -21.19
C PHE A 168 14.29 -14.42 -22.51
N GLY A 169 15.13 -13.37 -22.45
CA GLY A 169 15.40 -12.49 -23.58
C GLY A 169 14.25 -11.49 -23.82
N GLN A 170 14.50 -10.46 -24.64
CA GLN A 170 13.59 -9.33 -24.79
C GLN A 170 12.16 -9.74 -25.19
N GLU A 171 12.02 -10.60 -26.20
CA GLU A 171 10.72 -10.92 -26.78
C GLU A 171 9.93 -11.93 -25.93
N CYS A 172 10.55 -13.00 -25.46
CA CYS A 172 9.88 -13.97 -24.59
C CYS A 172 9.54 -13.33 -23.23
N GLY A 173 10.45 -12.53 -22.65
CA GLY A 173 10.17 -11.77 -21.43
C GLY A 173 9.02 -10.76 -21.60
N ARG A 174 8.88 -10.13 -22.77
CA ARG A 174 7.72 -9.27 -23.10
C ARG A 174 6.43 -10.08 -23.10
N ARG A 175 6.40 -11.24 -23.77
CA ARG A 175 5.21 -12.10 -23.85
C ARG A 175 4.80 -12.68 -22.49
N VAL A 176 5.78 -13.03 -21.64
CA VAL A 176 5.53 -13.44 -20.25
C VAL A 176 4.90 -12.30 -19.45
N LEU A 177 5.45 -11.08 -19.56
CA LEU A 177 4.89 -9.92 -18.88
C LEU A 177 3.47 -9.59 -19.37
N GLU A 178 3.19 -9.73 -20.66
CA GLU A 178 1.85 -9.58 -21.23
C GLU A 178 0.87 -10.62 -20.69
N HIS A 179 1.30 -11.89 -20.60
CA HIS A 179 0.50 -12.94 -19.99
C HIS A 179 0.20 -12.64 -18.51
N LEU A 180 1.18 -12.14 -17.76
CA LEU A 180 1.01 -11.74 -16.36
C LEU A 180 0.23 -10.42 -16.19
N SER A 181 0.08 -9.61 -17.23
CA SER A 181 -0.66 -8.34 -17.15
C SER A 181 -2.17 -8.53 -17.01
N ARG A 182 -2.68 -9.77 -17.13
CA ARG A 182 -4.05 -10.14 -16.75
C ARG A 182 -4.30 -10.01 -15.24
N TYR A 183 -3.25 -10.11 -14.43
CA TYR A 183 -3.34 -9.92 -12.99
C TYR A 183 -3.40 -8.42 -12.68
N GLY A 184 -4.43 -8.01 -11.94
CA GLY A 184 -4.70 -6.59 -11.63
C GLY A 184 -3.51 -5.87 -10.99
N PHE A 185 -2.76 -6.56 -10.13
CA PHE A 185 -1.54 -6.04 -9.50
C PHE A 185 -0.45 -5.64 -10.51
N ILE A 186 -0.13 -6.51 -11.48
CA ILE A 186 0.89 -6.25 -12.50
C ILE A 186 0.49 -5.08 -13.40
N ASN A 187 -0.79 -4.98 -13.74
CA ASN A 187 -1.35 -3.87 -14.51
C ASN A 187 -1.29 -2.55 -13.71
N THR A 188 -1.63 -2.60 -12.42
CA THR A 188 -1.55 -1.46 -11.50
C THR A 188 -0.13 -0.90 -11.44
N LEU A 189 0.86 -1.74 -11.11
CA LEU A 189 2.27 -1.33 -11.09
C LEU A 189 2.72 -0.77 -12.45
N GLY A 190 2.26 -1.35 -13.54
CA GLY A 190 2.59 -0.86 -14.87
C GLY A 190 2.02 0.50 -15.20
N SER A 191 0.77 0.75 -14.83
CA SER A 191 0.11 2.05 -15.00
C SER A 191 0.79 3.13 -14.15
N LEU A 192 1.09 2.83 -12.88
CA LEU A 192 1.77 3.78 -11.98
C LEU A 192 3.20 4.08 -12.42
N ARG A 193 3.98 3.07 -12.81
CA ARG A 193 5.34 3.26 -13.33
C ARG A 193 5.35 4.16 -14.56
N ASN A 194 4.39 3.97 -15.48
CA ASN A 194 4.29 4.82 -16.65
C ASN A 194 3.96 6.25 -16.21
N TYR A 195 2.91 6.42 -15.40
CA TYR A 195 2.47 7.72 -14.89
C TYR A 195 3.59 8.53 -14.25
N TYR A 196 4.41 7.91 -13.40
CA TYR A 196 5.52 8.58 -12.71
C TYR A 196 6.85 8.58 -13.47
N GLY A 197 7.09 7.59 -14.33
CA GLY A 197 8.37 7.40 -15.04
C GLY A 197 8.50 8.18 -16.34
N SER A 198 7.42 8.80 -16.82
CA SER A 198 7.46 9.58 -18.04
C SER A 198 8.02 10.99 -17.79
N THR A 199 9.22 11.26 -18.30
CA THR A 199 9.78 12.61 -18.40
C THR A 199 9.18 13.43 -19.55
N HIS A 200 8.28 12.83 -20.35
CA HIS A 200 7.60 13.48 -21.45
C HIS A 200 6.40 14.30 -20.97
N ASP A 201 6.10 15.36 -21.72
CA ASP A 201 4.96 16.23 -21.49
C ASP A 201 3.64 15.43 -21.46
N ARG A 202 3.06 15.32 -20.26
CA ARG A 202 1.79 14.61 -20.00
C ARG A 202 0.61 15.23 -20.76
N SER A 203 0.75 16.44 -21.31
CA SER A 203 -0.28 17.08 -22.14
C SER A 203 -0.59 16.30 -23.43
N THR A 204 0.32 15.46 -23.87
CA THR A 204 0.20 14.65 -25.11
C THR A 204 -0.36 13.25 -24.87
N TRP A 205 -0.61 12.89 -23.61
CA TRP A 205 -1.07 11.56 -23.25
C TRP A 205 -2.55 11.37 -23.55
N ASP A 206 -2.92 10.16 -23.94
CA ASP A 206 -4.33 9.78 -23.98
C ASP A 206 -4.89 9.86 -22.55
N PRO A 207 -5.93 10.69 -22.30
CA PRO A 207 -6.50 10.91 -20.97
C PRO A 207 -6.85 9.60 -20.24
N ARG A 208 -7.24 8.57 -20.99
CA ARG A 208 -7.60 7.26 -20.42
C ARG A 208 -6.45 6.57 -19.66
N TYR A 209 -5.20 6.88 -20.01
CA TYR A 209 -4.04 6.37 -19.24
C TYR A 209 -3.85 7.12 -17.93
N ILE A 210 -4.11 8.43 -17.94
CA ILE A 210 -4.02 9.27 -16.74
C ILE A 210 -5.13 8.87 -15.77
N ASP A 211 -6.36 8.74 -16.25
CA ASP A 211 -7.52 8.39 -15.43
C ASP A 211 -7.34 7.00 -14.80
N ARG A 212 -6.85 6.01 -15.57
CA ARG A 212 -6.55 4.68 -15.02
C ARG A 212 -5.50 4.73 -13.91
N ALA A 213 -4.44 5.53 -14.06
CA ALA A 213 -3.43 5.67 -13.02
C ALA A 213 -4.01 6.33 -11.76
N ARG A 214 -4.89 7.33 -11.93
CA ARG A 214 -5.61 7.97 -10.82
C ARG A 214 -6.55 7.02 -10.11
N ASP A 215 -7.31 6.20 -10.83
CA ASP A 215 -8.17 5.17 -10.24
C ASP A 215 -7.36 4.20 -9.37
N HIS A 216 -6.18 3.79 -9.87
CA HIS A 216 -5.26 2.97 -9.09
C HIS A 216 -4.71 3.69 -7.86
N LEU A 217 -4.35 4.98 -7.96
CA LEU A 217 -3.91 5.77 -6.80
C LEU A 217 -5.02 5.95 -5.79
N ALA A 218 -6.26 6.21 -6.22
CA ALA A 218 -7.42 6.36 -5.35
C ALA A 218 -7.67 5.08 -4.57
N ARG A 219 -7.60 3.92 -5.25
CA ARG A 219 -7.75 2.62 -4.61
C ARG A 219 -6.65 2.31 -3.59
N LEU A 220 -5.39 2.61 -3.93
CA LEU A 220 -4.23 2.29 -3.08
C LEU A 220 -4.04 3.28 -1.92
N SER A 221 -4.34 4.56 -2.13
CA SER A 221 -3.99 5.64 -1.20
C SER A 221 -5.19 6.33 -0.58
N GLY A 222 -6.40 6.08 -1.07
CA GLY A 222 -7.61 6.84 -0.75
C GLY A 222 -7.73 8.17 -1.51
N SER A 223 -6.80 8.49 -2.40
CA SER A 223 -6.80 9.75 -3.17
C SER A 223 -6.28 9.58 -4.60
N GLU A 224 -6.93 10.22 -5.56
CA GLU A 224 -6.43 10.35 -6.94
C GLU A 224 -5.16 11.22 -7.03
N TYR A 225 -4.96 12.09 -6.03
CA TYR A 225 -3.88 13.06 -5.94
C TYR A 225 -3.24 12.99 -4.55
N PRO A 226 -2.45 11.95 -4.26
CA PRO A 226 -1.83 11.79 -2.96
C PRO A 226 -0.85 12.94 -2.68
N SER A 227 -1.13 13.73 -1.65
CA SER A 227 -0.27 14.85 -1.20
C SER A 227 0.29 14.69 0.21
N GLU A 228 -0.43 13.96 1.07
CA GLU A 228 -0.09 13.76 2.47
C GLU A 228 0.68 12.47 2.75
N TRP A 229 1.46 12.45 3.84
CA TRP A 229 2.29 11.31 4.23
C TRP A 229 1.49 9.99 4.36
N TYR A 230 0.27 10.04 4.89
CA TYR A 230 -0.55 8.84 5.10
C TYR A 230 -1.06 8.25 3.79
N HIS A 231 -1.25 9.06 2.74
CA HIS A 231 -1.57 8.54 1.40
C HIS A 231 -0.42 7.68 0.86
N PHE A 232 0.82 8.17 0.98
CA PHE A 232 2.00 7.46 0.49
C PHE A 232 2.28 6.19 1.30
N ILE A 233 2.15 6.24 2.63
CA ILE A 233 2.27 5.04 3.47
C ILE A 233 1.20 4.02 3.11
N LYS A 234 -0.08 4.44 3.01
CA LYS A 234 -1.17 3.53 2.65
C LYS A 234 -0.87 2.86 1.31
N ALA A 235 -0.54 3.64 0.29
CA ALA A 235 -0.25 3.10 -1.03
C ALA A 235 0.94 2.13 -1.02
N GLN A 236 2.00 2.43 -0.28
CA GLN A 236 3.14 1.53 -0.13
C GLN A 236 2.73 0.20 0.51
N LEU A 237 1.99 0.25 1.63
CA LEU A 237 1.53 -0.95 2.33
C LEU A 237 0.58 -1.78 1.46
N SER A 238 -0.37 -1.13 0.77
CA SER A 238 -1.29 -1.80 -0.16
C SER A 238 -0.54 -2.48 -1.31
N ILE A 239 0.48 -1.85 -1.88
CA ILE A 239 1.31 -2.48 -2.93
C ILE A 239 2.04 -3.72 -2.40
N LEU A 240 2.56 -3.68 -1.17
CA LEU A 240 3.23 -4.83 -0.59
C LEU A 240 2.24 -5.98 -0.30
N SER A 241 1.06 -5.65 0.24
CA SER A 241 -0.01 -6.63 0.51
C SER A 241 -0.53 -7.26 -0.78
N GLU A 242 -0.94 -6.46 -1.76
CA GLU A 242 -1.43 -6.95 -3.05
C GLU A 242 -0.36 -7.71 -3.82
N GLY A 243 0.91 -7.33 -3.68
CA GLY A 243 2.02 -8.08 -4.23
C GLY A 243 2.11 -9.48 -3.61
N SER A 244 1.89 -9.58 -2.30
CA SER A 244 1.85 -10.85 -1.57
C SER A 244 0.69 -11.73 -2.05
N GLU A 245 -0.51 -11.16 -2.21
CA GLU A 245 -1.68 -11.87 -2.75
C GLU A 245 -1.46 -12.32 -4.19
N PHE A 246 -0.90 -11.46 -5.04
CA PHE A 246 -0.56 -11.81 -6.42
C PHE A 246 0.38 -13.02 -6.48
N LEU A 247 1.44 -13.03 -5.66
CA LEU A 247 2.38 -14.15 -5.63
C LEU A 247 1.70 -15.44 -5.16
N GLU A 248 0.77 -15.37 -4.22
CA GLU A 248 0.00 -16.52 -3.76
C GLU A 248 -0.89 -17.10 -4.86
N VAL A 249 -1.68 -16.26 -5.54
CA VAL A 249 -2.48 -16.70 -6.70
C VAL A 249 -1.59 -17.27 -7.81
N LEU A 250 -0.44 -16.64 -8.07
CA LEU A 250 0.52 -17.13 -9.05
C LEU A 250 1.08 -18.50 -8.63
N GLU A 251 1.39 -18.70 -7.34
CA GLU A 251 1.89 -19.95 -6.80
C GLU A 251 0.85 -21.06 -6.92
N GLU A 252 -0.40 -20.82 -6.50
CA GLU A 252 -1.44 -21.84 -6.41
C GLU A 252 -2.00 -22.23 -7.79
N GLU A 253 -2.29 -21.24 -8.63
CA GLU A 253 -3.07 -21.44 -9.87
C GLU A 253 -2.29 -21.08 -11.13
N GLY A 254 -1.45 -20.03 -11.05
CA GLY A 254 -0.85 -19.42 -12.23
C GLY A 254 0.42 -20.11 -12.74
N LEU A 255 1.17 -20.80 -11.87
CA LEU A 255 2.54 -21.23 -12.18
C LEU A 255 2.57 -22.31 -13.26
N ASP A 256 1.72 -23.33 -13.15
CA ASP A 256 1.69 -24.44 -14.10
C ASP A 256 1.17 -23.99 -15.47
N GLU A 257 0.26 -23.02 -15.50
CA GLU A 257 -0.17 -22.36 -16.74
C GLU A 257 0.97 -21.56 -17.37
N LEU A 258 1.69 -20.77 -16.57
CA LEU A 258 2.82 -19.99 -17.04
C LEU A 258 3.93 -20.87 -17.58
N CYS A 259 4.24 -21.99 -16.92
CA CYS A 259 5.20 -22.99 -17.41
C CYS A 259 4.77 -23.56 -18.76
N ARG A 260 3.49 -23.92 -18.94
CA ARG A 260 2.96 -24.39 -20.23
C ARG A 260 3.07 -23.32 -21.30
N PHE A 261 2.72 -22.08 -20.98
CA PHE A 261 2.83 -20.95 -21.88
C PHE A 261 4.28 -20.78 -22.35
N ILE A 262 5.25 -20.73 -21.43
CA ILE A 262 6.68 -20.54 -21.75
C ILE A 262 7.23 -21.68 -22.59
N ARG A 263 6.87 -22.94 -22.30
CA ARG A 263 7.31 -24.08 -23.14
C ARG A 263 6.82 -23.94 -24.58
N ASN A 264 5.57 -23.53 -24.78
CA ASN A 264 5.01 -23.28 -26.11
C ASN A 264 5.70 -22.10 -26.84
N LEU A 265 6.35 -21.18 -26.12
CA LEU A 265 7.14 -20.10 -26.72
C LEU A 265 8.48 -20.58 -27.29
N GLY A 266 9.04 -21.66 -26.75
CA GLY A 266 10.33 -22.22 -27.19
C GLY A 266 10.23 -23.20 -28.36
N GLU A 267 9.01 -23.58 -28.74
CA GLU A 267 8.73 -24.50 -29.87
C GLU A 267 8.40 -23.77 -31.19
N THR A 268 8.40 -22.43 -31.18
CA THR A 268 8.20 -21.55 -32.36
C THR A 268 9.50 -20.86 -32.78
#